data_AF-A0A7W0J146-F1
#
_entry.id   AF-A0A7W0J146-F1
#
_cell.length_a   1.000
_cell.length_b   1.000
_cell.length_c   1.000
_cell.angle_alpha   90.00
_cell.angle_beta   90.00
_cell.angle_gamma   90.00
#
_symmetry.space_group_name_H-M   'P 1'
#
loop_
_entity.id
_entity.type
_entity.pdbx_description
1 polymer ?
#
loop_
_entity_poly.entity_id
_entity_poly.type
_entity_poly.pdbx_seq_one_letter_code
_entity_poly.pdbx_strand_id
1 'polypeptide(L)'
;MLKRLLGFLNFCLVAAVSFYYLQLCGLSVKEFFGLAPQVFILGLSFALLFAGENFMRAFIVPALIYYGVFGLFFYPWTGIDMANQAVHALLLLNALYFLLSLALGLKVITLLFGLAAGLAACAGLRFYQTAFLQSRKDLVKKYLPAELMASEAKKKAVKKNIRSLRAIDEQLKLND
;
A
#
# COMPACT_ATOMS: atom_id res chain seq x y z
N MET A 1 -9.41 -22.94 -13.40
CA MET A 1 -10.04 -21.73 -13.99
C MET A 1 -9.78 -20.47 -13.17
N LEU A 2 -9.98 -20.50 -11.83
CA LEU A 2 -9.79 -19.34 -10.94
C LEU A 2 -8.44 -18.60 -11.10
N LYS A 3 -7.31 -19.33 -11.11
CA LYS A 3 -5.96 -18.73 -11.33
C LYS A 3 -5.87 -17.89 -12.60
N ARG A 4 -6.43 -18.36 -13.72
CA ARG A 4 -6.40 -17.65 -15.00
C ARG A 4 -7.28 -16.40 -14.98
N LEU A 5 -8.45 -16.50 -14.34
CA LEU A 5 -9.34 -15.36 -14.15
C LEU A 5 -8.69 -14.27 -13.28
N LEU A 6 -8.10 -14.65 -12.13
CA LEU A 6 -7.35 -13.70 -11.29
C LEU A 6 -6.18 -13.08 -12.06
N GLY A 7 -5.45 -13.87 -12.83
CA GLY A 7 -4.36 -13.35 -13.67
C GLY A 7 -4.84 -12.32 -14.68
N PHE A 8 -5.95 -12.59 -15.39
CA PHE A 8 -6.55 -11.65 -16.33
C PHE A 8 -7.00 -10.35 -15.65
N LEU A 9 -7.73 -10.46 -14.53
CA LEU A 9 -8.19 -9.29 -13.79
C LEU A 9 -7.02 -8.45 -13.24
N ASN A 10 -5.98 -9.11 -12.70
CA ASN A 10 -4.78 -8.41 -12.21
C ASN A 10 -4.13 -7.64 -13.37
N PHE A 11 -3.97 -8.26 -14.53
CA PHE A 11 -3.36 -7.63 -15.70
C PHE A 11 -4.18 -6.41 -16.16
N CYS A 12 -5.49 -6.55 -16.33
CA CYS A 12 -6.35 -5.45 -16.77
C CYS A 12 -6.29 -4.26 -15.81
N LEU A 13 -6.38 -4.49 -14.50
CA LEU A 13 -6.34 -3.41 -13.50
C LEU A 13 -4.95 -2.78 -13.39
N VAL A 14 -3.88 -3.57 -13.41
CA VAL A 14 -2.51 -3.04 -13.40
C VAL A 14 -2.28 -2.16 -14.63
N ALA A 15 -2.67 -2.62 -15.82
CA ALA A 15 -2.51 -1.86 -17.05
C ALA A 15 -3.34 -0.57 -17.04
N ALA A 16 -4.63 -0.66 -16.69
CA ALA A 16 -5.54 0.49 -16.69
C ALA A 16 -5.11 1.56 -15.68
N VAL A 17 -4.81 1.17 -14.44
CA VAL A 17 -4.44 2.11 -13.38
C VAL A 17 -3.03 2.68 -13.60
N SER A 18 -2.10 1.88 -14.12
CA SER A 18 -0.77 2.40 -14.51
C SER A 18 -0.87 3.40 -15.65
N PHE A 19 -1.68 3.12 -16.68
CA PHE A 19 -1.92 4.06 -17.77
C PHE A 19 -2.52 5.37 -17.25
N TYR A 20 -3.51 5.30 -16.36
CA TYR A 20 -4.10 6.49 -15.76
C TYR A 20 -3.05 7.36 -15.02
N TYR A 21 -2.27 6.77 -14.11
CA TYR A 21 -1.32 7.56 -13.32
C TYR A 21 -0.12 8.04 -14.14
N LEU A 22 0.44 7.21 -15.02
CA LEU A 22 1.64 7.57 -15.78
C LEU A 22 1.33 8.46 -16.97
N GLN A 23 0.30 8.14 -17.75
CA GLN A 23 0.00 8.85 -19.00
C GLN A 23 -0.98 10.00 -18.78
N LEU A 24 -2.11 9.75 -18.11
CA LEU A 24 -3.15 10.78 -17.98
C LEU A 24 -2.84 11.79 -16.86
N CYS A 25 -2.27 11.32 -15.75
CA CYS A 25 -1.87 12.19 -14.65
C CYS A 25 -0.43 12.74 -14.80
N GLY A 26 0.36 12.19 -15.72
CA GLY A 26 1.73 12.63 -16.00
C GLY A 26 2.71 12.39 -14.86
N LEU A 27 2.44 11.41 -13.98
CA LEU A 27 3.33 11.10 -12.87
C LEU A 27 4.61 10.43 -13.37
N SER A 28 5.75 10.80 -12.80
CA SER A 28 6.97 10.02 -12.97
C SER A 28 6.81 8.64 -12.34
N VAL A 29 7.60 7.66 -12.80
CA VAL A 29 7.60 6.29 -12.27
C VAL A 29 7.81 6.27 -10.74
N LYS A 30 8.71 7.12 -10.23
CA LYS A 30 8.97 7.24 -8.79
C LYS A 30 7.74 7.74 -8.02
N GLU A 31 7.02 8.71 -8.57
CA GLU A 31 5.82 9.26 -7.95
C GLU A 31 4.67 8.27 -7.99
N PHE A 32 4.51 7.56 -9.11
CA PHE A 32 3.56 6.47 -9.23
C PHE A 32 3.79 5.40 -8.16
N PHE A 33 5.04 4.94 -7.95
CA PHE A 33 5.35 3.97 -6.90
C PHE A 33 5.09 4.49 -5.48
N GLY A 34 5.40 5.76 -5.23
CA GLY A 34 5.16 6.36 -3.92
C GLY A 34 3.68 6.62 -3.63
N LEU A 35 2.89 6.93 -4.66
CA LEU A 35 1.47 7.26 -4.54
C LEU A 35 0.59 6.02 -4.54
N ALA A 36 0.85 5.08 -5.45
CA ALA A 36 -0.01 3.93 -5.73
C ALA A 36 0.75 2.58 -5.61
N PRO A 37 1.43 2.29 -4.49
CA PRO A 37 2.17 1.03 -4.31
C PRO A 37 1.28 -0.21 -4.44
N GLN A 38 -0.02 -0.09 -4.19
CA GLN A 38 -0.99 -1.16 -4.38
C GLN A 38 -1.02 -1.71 -5.80
N VAL A 39 -0.77 -0.87 -6.82
CA VAL A 39 -0.76 -1.30 -8.23
C VAL A 39 0.46 -2.17 -8.50
N PHE A 40 1.61 -1.81 -7.91
CA PHE A 40 2.82 -2.62 -8.00
C PHE A 40 2.66 -3.96 -7.27
N ILE A 41 2.07 -3.96 -6.08
CA ILE A 41 1.79 -5.18 -5.31
C ILE A 41 0.84 -6.10 -6.10
N LEU A 42 -0.15 -5.56 -6.80
CA LEU A 42 -1.03 -6.32 -7.67
C LEU A 42 -0.28 -6.91 -8.88
N GLY A 43 0.62 -6.14 -9.49
CA GLY A 43 1.50 -6.62 -10.57
C GLY A 43 2.45 -7.74 -10.12
N LEU A 44 3.02 -7.62 -8.92
CA LEU A 44 3.83 -8.68 -8.32
C LEU A 44 2.97 -9.93 -8.04
N SER A 45 1.73 -9.75 -7.59
CA SER A 45 0.79 -10.85 -7.39
C SER A 45 0.43 -11.55 -8.70
N PHE A 46 0.24 -10.80 -9.79
CA PHE A 46 0.09 -11.38 -11.12
C PHE A 46 1.26 -12.29 -11.48
N ALA A 47 2.50 -11.83 -11.33
CA ALA A 47 3.68 -12.65 -11.59
C ALA A 47 3.71 -13.92 -10.70
N LEU A 48 3.40 -13.76 -9.41
CA LEU A 48 3.42 -14.84 -8.42
C LEU A 48 2.28 -15.86 -8.58
N LEU A 49 1.15 -15.50 -9.23
CA LEU A 49 0.12 -16.47 -9.61
C LEU A 49 0.72 -17.55 -10.51
N PHE A 50 1.61 -17.16 -11.43
CA PHE A 50 2.21 -18.06 -12.42
C PHE A 50 3.57 -18.63 -11.98
N ALA A 51 4.33 -17.90 -11.16
CA ALA A 51 5.57 -18.40 -10.56
C ALA A 51 5.32 -19.51 -9.53
N GLY A 52 6.22 -20.49 -9.41
CA GLY A 52 6.15 -21.60 -8.45
C GLY A 52 6.60 -21.26 -7.02
N GLU A 53 6.96 -20.00 -6.76
CA GLU A 53 7.67 -19.56 -5.55
C GLU A 53 6.74 -19.39 -4.34
N ASN A 54 6.58 -20.45 -3.56
CA ASN A 54 5.69 -20.48 -2.40
C ASN A 54 6.10 -19.51 -1.29
N PHE A 55 7.42 -19.33 -1.08
CA PHE A 55 7.92 -18.35 -0.12
C PHE A 55 7.51 -16.94 -0.52
N MET A 56 7.69 -16.57 -1.78
CA MET A 56 7.34 -15.24 -2.28
C MET A 56 5.82 -14.98 -2.21
N ARG A 57 5.00 -16.00 -2.46
CA ARG A 57 3.56 -15.93 -2.24
C ARG A 57 3.19 -15.67 -0.78
N ALA A 58 3.86 -16.33 0.17
CA ALA A 58 3.65 -16.07 1.60
C ALA A 58 4.15 -14.67 2.00
N PHE A 59 5.32 -14.28 1.48
CA PHE A 59 5.97 -12.98 1.72
C PHE A 59 5.12 -11.78 1.33
N ILE A 60 4.40 -11.84 0.21
CA ILE A 60 3.61 -10.71 -0.26
C ILE A 60 2.24 -10.57 0.44
N VAL A 61 1.72 -11.64 1.06
CA VAL A 61 0.39 -11.64 1.69
C VAL A 61 0.17 -10.50 2.69
N PRO A 62 1.10 -10.16 3.60
CA PRO A 62 0.89 -9.05 4.53
C PRO A 62 0.66 -7.72 3.82
N ALA A 63 1.39 -7.44 2.74
CA ALA A 63 1.19 -6.25 1.92
C ALA A 63 -0.16 -6.29 1.18
N LEU A 64 -0.55 -7.45 0.64
CA LEU A 64 -1.85 -7.63 -0.01
C LEU A 64 -3.02 -7.32 0.94
N ILE A 65 -2.95 -7.85 2.16
CA ILE A 65 -3.97 -7.62 3.19
C ILE A 65 -3.97 -6.16 3.61
N TYR A 66 -2.80 -5.59 3.95
CA TYR A 66 -2.70 -4.21 4.42
C TYR A 66 -3.27 -3.23 3.40
N TYR A 67 -2.78 -3.27 2.16
CA TYR A 67 -3.21 -2.36 1.11
C TYR A 67 -4.63 -2.68 0.63
N GLY A 68 -5.05 -3.95 0.62
CA GLY A 68 -6.41 -4.34 0.25
C GLY A 68 -7.46 -3.85 1.25
N VAL A 69 -7.27 -4.12 2.55
CA VAL A 69 -8.18 -3.66 3.60
C VAL A 69 -8.20 -2.14 3.67
N PHE A 70 -7.04 -1.50 3.71
CA PHE A 70 -6.98 -0.04 3.82
C PHE A 70 -7.61 0.66 2.63
N GLY A 71 -7.50 0.12 1.42
CA GLY A 71 -8.18 0.72 0.28
C GLY A 71 -9.69 0.59 0.35
N LEU A 72 -10.20 -0.60 0.69
CA LEU A 72 -11.64 -0.86 0.71
C LEU A 72 -12.45 0.06 1.64
N PHE A 73 -11.84 0.49 2.75
CA PHE A 73 -12.50 1.34 3.75
C PHE A 73 -12.24 2.84 3.56
N PHE A 74 -11.25 3.23 2.76
CA PHE A 74 -10.82 4.63 2.67
C PHE A 74 -10.94 5.26 1.29
N TYR A 75 -11.06 4.47 0.21
CA TYR A 75 -11.34 5.00 -1.13
C TYR A 75 -12.84 4.95 -1.45
N PRO A 76 -13.39 6.00 -2.09
CA PRO A 76 -14.80 6.05 -2.45
C PRO A 76 -15.14 5.16 -3.65
N TRP A 77 -16.35 4.60 -3.66
CA TRP A 77 -16.89 3.77 -4.75
C TRP A 77 -17.48 4.60 -5.90
N THR A 78 -16.78 5.65 -6.33
CA THR A 78 -17.32 6.59 -7.33
C THR A 78 -16.25 7.05 -8.31
N GLY A 79 -16.61 7.19 -9.58
CA GLY A 79 -15.73 7.76 -10.61
C GLY A 79 -14.43 6.96 -10.81
N ILE A 80 -13.31 7.67 -10.93
CA ILE A 80 -11.98 7.07 -11.14
C ILE A 80 -11.53 6.19 -9.96
N ASP A 81 -12.05 6.47 -8.76
CA ASP A 81 -11.71 5.71 -7.55
C ASP A 81 -12.33 4.31 -7.55
N MET A 82 -13.34 4.02 -8.38
CA MET A 82 -13.82 2.65 -8.56
C MET A 82 -12.74 1.70 -9.09
N ALA A 83 -11.85 2.17 -9.96
CA ALA A 83 -10.75 1.35 -10.46
C ALA A 83 -9.70 1.08 -9.37
N ASN A 84 -9.38 2.09 -8.55
CA ASN A 84 -8.54 1.91 -7.37
C ASN A 84 -9.20 0.93 -6.38
N GLN A 85 -10.50 1.04 -6.17
CA GLN A 85 -11.25 0.16 -5.29
C GLN A 85 -11.26 -1.29 -5.77
N ALA A 86 -11.41 -1.50 -7.08
CA ALA A 86 -11.29 -2.81 -7.70
C ALA A 86 -9.88 -3.40 -7.49
N VAL A 87 -8.82 -2.58 -7.58
CA VAL A 87 -7.45 -3.02 -7.25
C VAL A 87 -7.40 -3.54 -5.81
N HIS A 88 -7.96 -2.80 -4.85
CA HIS A 88 -7.96 -3.19 -3.44
C HIS A 88 -8.73 -4.48 -3.16
N ALA A 89 -9.92 -4.64 -3.76
CA ALA A 89 -10.67 -5.89 -3.70
C ALA A 89 -9.86 -7.07 -4.26
N LEU A 90 -9.17 -6.84 -5.39
CA LEU A 90 -8.39 -7.88 -6.04
C LEU A 90 -7.12 -8.25 -5.26
N LEU A 91 -6.49 -7.32 -4.55
CA LEU A 91 -5.39 -7.63 -3.62
C LEU A 91 -5.85 -8.63 -2.55
N LEU A 92 -7.03 -8.44 -1.96
CA LEU A 92 -7.57 -9.37 -0.96
C LEU A 92 -7.91 -10.73 -1.56
N LEU A 93 -8.47 -10.77 -2.77
CA LEU A 93 -8.73 -12.03 -3.47
C LEU A 93 -7.42 -12.79 -3.75
N ASN A 94 -6.35 -12.09 -4.14
CA ASN A 94 -5.02 -12.70 -4.29
C ASN A 94 -4.46 -13.20 -2.95
N ALA A 95 -4.63 -12.43 -1.86
CA ALA A 95 -4.19 -12.85 -0.52
C ALA A 95 -4.88 -14.16 -0.09
N LEU A 96 -6.21 -14.22 -0.23
CA LEU A 96 -6.98 -15.42 0.07
C LEU A 96 -6.55 -16.60 -0.79
N TYR A 97 -6.37 -16.38 -2.10
CA TYR A 97 -5.92 -17.42 -3.01
C TYR A 97 -4.53 -17.97 -2.63
N PHE A 98 -3.57 -17.11 -2.29
CA PHE A 98 -2.24 -17.53 -1.86
C PHE A 98 -2.26 -18.26 -0.52
N LEU A 99 -2.99 -17.75 0.47
CA LEU A 99 -3.13 -18.41 1.78
C LEU A 99 -3.75 -19.80 1.64
N LEU A 100 -4.85 -19.93 0.87
CA LEU A 100 -5.50 -21.22 0.61
C LEU A 100 -4.56 -22.18 -0.12
N SER A 101 -3.85 -21.70 -1.15
CA SER A 101 -2.91 -22.53 -1.91
C SER A 101 -1.75 -23.05 -1.06
N LEU A 102 -1.25 -22.23 -0.13
CA LEU A 102 -0.17 -22.60 0.78
C LEU A 102 -0.63 -23.53 1.91
N ALA A 103 -1.82 -23.28 2.45
CA ALA A 103 -2.43 -24.10 3.50
C ALA A 103 -2.75 -25.51 2.99
N LEU A 104 -3.37 -25.63 1.81
CA LEU A 104 -3.67 -26.93 1.18
C LEU A 104 -2.40 -27.69 0.77
N GLY A 105 -1.29 -26.99 0.52
CA GLY A 105 0.01 -27.59 0.24
C GLY A 105 0.78 -28.05 1.48
N LEU A 106 0.21 -27.91 2.69
CA LEU A 106 0.84 -28.24 3.98
C LEU A 106 2.22 -27.57 4.20
N LYS A 107 2.46 -26.40 3.59
CA LYS A 107 3.76 -25.69 3.65
C LYS A 107 3.85 -24.74 4.83
N VAL A 108 3.60 -25.24 6.04
CA VAL A 108 3.45 -24.42 7.26
C VAL A 108 4.70 -23.60 7.56
N ILE A 109 5.89 -24.21 7.46
CA ILE A 109 7.17 -23.51 7.74
C ILE A 109 7.36 -22.35 6.75
N THR A 110 7.21 -22.60 5.46
CA THR A 110 7.30 -21.56 4.41
C THR A 110 6.28 -20.45 4.63
N LEU A 111 5.06 -20.81 5.04
CA LEU A 111 4.01 -19.84 5.34
C LEU A 111 4.41 -18.95 6.52
N LEU A 112 4.85 -19.52 7.64
CA LEU A 112 5.23 -18.76 8.84
C LEU A 112 6.39 -17.81 8.57
N PHE A 113 7.50 -18.31 8.01
CA PHE A 113 8.66 -17.47 7.70
C PHE A 113 8.37 -16.42 6.63
N GLY A 114 7.61 -16.80 5.59
CA GLY A 114 7.19 -15.86 4.55
C GLY A 114 6.34 -14.74 5.13
N LEU A 115 5.32 -15.05 5.93
CA LEU A 115 4.48 -14.04 6.58
C LEU A 115 5.28 -13.13 7.51
N ALA A 116 6.19 -13.67 8.32
CA ALA A 116 7.02 -12.88 9.23
C ALA A 116 7.94 -11.90 8.46
N ALA A 117 8.65 -12.39 7.44
CA ALA A 117 9.48 -11.55 6.57
C ALA A 117 8.63 -10.51 5.81
N GLY A 118 7.45 -10.92 5.34
CA GLY A 118 6.49 -10.07 4.66
C GLY A 118 5.96 -8.93 5.53
N LEU A 119 5.71 -9.19 6.81
CA LEU A 119 5.29 -8.16 7.77
C LEU A 119 6.36 -7.10 7.96
N ALA A 120 7.62 -7.52 8.14
CA ALA A 120 8.75 -6.59 8.27
C ALA A 120 8.94 -5.74 7.00
N ALA A 121 8.87 -6.37 5.82
CA ALA A 121 8.97 -5.67 4.54
C ALA A 121 7.79 -4.72 4.30
N CYS A 122 6.56 -5.13 4.65
CA CYS A 122 5.37 -4.30 4.56
C CYS A 122 5.46 -3.06 5.46
N ALA A 123 5.97 -3.22 6.68
CA ALA A 123 6.24 -2.10 7.57
C ALA A 123 7.26 -1.12 6.95
N GLY A 124 8.37 -1.64 6.42
CA GLY A 124 9.38 -0.84 5.71
C GLY A 124 8.80 -0.07 4.52
N LEU A 125 8.01 -0.74 3.68
CA LEU A 125 7.31 -0.12 2.54
C LEU A 125 6.38 1.00 3.03
N ARG A 126 5.65 0.78 4.13
CA ARG A 126 4.75 1.78 4.70
C ARG A 126 5.48 3.00 5.25
N PHE A 127 6.64 2.81 5.88
CA PHE A 127 7.49 3.91 6.33
C PHE A 127 8.01 4.72 5.15
N TYR A 128 8.53 4.06 4.12
CA TYR A 128 8.95 4.71 2.88
C TYR A 128 7.81 5.52 2.25
N GLN A 129 6.63 4.91 2.10
CA GLN A 129 5.46 5.58 1.54
C GLN A 129 5.06 6.81 2.38
N THR A 130 5.10 6.70 3.72
CA THR A 130 4.79 7.84 4.59
C THR A 130 5.77 8.99 4.39
N ALA A 131 7.07 8.71 4.39
CA ALA A 131 8.10 9.71 4.16
C ALA A 131 7.95 10.36 2.78
N PHE A 132 7.67 9.55 1.75
CA PHE A 132 7.40 10.04 0.40
C PHE A 132 6.21 11.03 0.38
N LEU A 133 5.05 10.63 0.91
CA LEU A 133 3.85 11.48 0.94
C LEU A 133 4.03 12.73 1.79
N GLN A 134 4.82 12.68 2.87
CA GLN A 134 5.12 13.84 3.70
C GLN A 134 6.00 14.87 2.99
N SER A 135 6.94 14.41 2.15
CA SER A 135 7.81 15.27 1.35
C SER A 135 7.14 15.83 0.10
N ARG A 136 6.05 15.21 -0.37
CA ARG A 136 5.32 15.58 -1.60
C ARG A 136 3.86 15.94 -1.32
N LYS A 137 3.66 16.98 -0.50
CA LYS A 137 2.31 17.45 -0.09
C LYS A 137 1.46 17.94 -1.26
N ASP A 138 2.09 18.40 -2.33
CA ASP A 138 1.49 18.77 -3.60
C ASP A 138 0.75 17.59 -4.24
N LEU A 139 1.38 16.42 -4.28
CA LEU A 139 0.78 15.20 -4.82
C LEU A 139 -0.35 14.68 -3.93
N VAL A 140 -0.18 14.75 -2.61
CA VAL A 140 -1.21 14.33 -1.65
C VAL A 140 -2.50 15.13 -1.83
N LYS A 141 -2.39 16.46 -1.95
CA LYS A 141 -3.55 17.33 -2.12
C LYS A 141 -4.28 17.09 -3.44
N LYS A 142 -3.56 16.68 -4.49
CA LYS A 142 -4.09 16.55 -5.84
C LYS A 142 -4.68 15.18 -6.13
N TYR A 143 -4.17 14.11 -5.53
CA TYR A 143 -4.48 12.74 -5.94
C TYR A 143 -4.92 11.80 -4.80
N LEU A 144 -4.86 12.20 -3.52
CA LEU A 144 -5.44 11.40 -2.44
C LEU A 144 -6.83 11.93 -2.02
N PRO A 145 -7.79 11.03 -1.71
CA PRO A 145 -9.04 11.38 -1.06
C PRO A 145 -8.83 12.26 0.18
N ALA A 146 -9.76 13.19 0.43
CA ALA A 146 -9.69 14.13 1.55
C ALA A 146 -9.67 13.40 2.91
N GLU A 147 -10.32 12.25 2.99
CA GLU A 147 -10.41 11.35 4.13
C GLU A 147 -9.05 10.73 4.51
N LEU A 148 -8.13 10.62 3.54
CA LEU A 148 -6.77 10.14 3.72
C LEU A 148 -5.77 11.26 4.04
N MET A 149 -6.19 12.52 3.93
CA MET A 149 -5.38 13.66 4.39
C MET A 149 -5.44 13.74 5.93
N ALA A 150 -4.28 13.91 6.58
CA ALA A 150 -4.24 14.08 8.04
C ALA A 150 -5.19 15.21 8.47
N SER A 151 -6.14 14.91 9.37
CA SER A 151 -7.13 15.89 9.84
C SER A 151 -6.43 17.14 10.38
N GLU A 152 -7.08 18.29 10.19
CA GLU A 152 -6.68 19.58 10.80
C GLU A 152 -6.33 19.42 12.29
N ALA A 153 -7.04 18.56 13.01
CA ALA A 153 -6.80 18.25 14.41
C ALA A 153 -5.44 17.54 14.63
N LYS A 154 -5.07 16.57 13.78
CA LYS A 154 -3.77 15.89 13.87
C LYS A 154 -2.61 16.83 13.48
N LYS A 155 -2.82 17.72 12.51
CA LYS A 155 -1.86 18.78 12.15
C LYS A 155 -1.67 19.78 13.30
N LYS A 156 -2.75 20.20 13.96
CA LYS A 156 -2.70 21.07 15.15
C LYS A 156 -2.03 20.39 16.34
N ALA A 157 -2.30 19.12 16.61
CA ALA A 157 -1.68 18.35 17.68
C ALA A 157 -0.16 18.20 17.48
N VAL A 158 0.29 17.86 16.27
CA VAL A 158 1.73 17.80 15.94
C VAL A 158 2.39 19.17 16.07
N LYS A 159 1.73 20.24 15.60
CA LYS A 159 2.25 21.61 15.73
C LYS A 159 2.34 22.06 17.20
N LYS A 160 1.39 21.65 18.04
CA LYS A 160 1.42 21.89 19.49
C LYS A 160 2.56 21.14 20.16
N ASN A 161 2.75 19.86 19.84
CA ASN A 161 3.84 19.04 20.40
C ASN A 161 5.24 19.53 19.98
N ILE A 162 5.41 20.00 18.74
CA ILE A 162 6.69 20.60 18.30
C ILE A 162 6.98 21.91 19.05
N ARG A 163 5.96 22.74 19.31
CA ARG A 163 6.12 23.96 20.10
C ARG A 163 6.47 23.68 21.55
N SER A 164 5.84 22.70 22.18
CA SER A 164 6.16 22.31 23.55
C SER A 164 7.57 21.75 23.66
N LEU A 165 8.01 20.93 22.70
CA LEU A 165 9.38 20.40 22.68
C LEU A 165 10.43 21.51 22.51
N ARG A 166 10.18 22.52 21.68
CA ARG A 166 11.08 23.69 21.55
C ARG A 166 11.12 24.55 22.81
N ALA A 167 9.98 24.75 23.47
CA ALA A 167 9.93 25.51 24.72
C ALA A 167 10.71 24.82 25.85
N ILE A 168 10.66 23.47 25.90
CA ILE A 168 11.46 22.67 26.85
C ILE A 168 12.96 22.80 26.54
N ASP A 169 13.35 22.74 25.26
CA ASP A 169 14.75 22.93 24.83
C ASP A 169 15.29 24.34 25.16
N GLU A 170 14.47 25.39 24.98
CA GLU A 170 14.83 26.76 25.37
C GLU A 170 14.94 26.93 26.89
N GLN A 171 14.06 26.30 27.68
CA GLN A 171 14.16 26.33 29.14
C GLN A 171 15.41 25.61 29.67
N LEU A 172 15.82 24.52 29.02
CA LEU A 172 17.05 23.81 29.38
C LEU A 172 18.29 24.65 29.11
N LYS A 173 18.34 25.37 27.97
CA LYS A 173 19.47 26.25 27.62
C LYS A 173 19.58 27.53 28.45
N LEU A 174 18.53 27.93 29.16
CA LEU A 174 18.52 29.09 30.06
C LEU A 174 18.97 28.74 31.49
N ASN A 175 19.03 27.44 31.81
CA ASN A 175 19.42 26.92 33.12
C ASN A 175 20.85 26.35 33.15
N ASP A 176 21.57 26.39 32.01
CA ASP A 176 23.01 26.14 31.88
C ASP A 176 23.77 27.48 31.82
#